data_AF-A0A3D4P1M9-F1
#
_entry.id   AF-A0A3D4P1M9-F1
#
_cell.length_a   1.000
_cell.length_b   1.000
_cell.length_c   1.000
_cell.angle_alpha   90.00
_cell.angle_beta   90.00
_cell.angle_gamma   90.00
#
_symmetry.space_group_name_H-M   'P 1'
#
loop_
_entity.id
_entity.type
_entity.pdbx_description
1 polymer ?
#
loop_
_entity_poly.entity_id
_entity_poly.type
_entity_poly.pdbx_seq_one_letter_code
_entity_poly.pdbx_strand_id
1 'polypeptide(L)'
;MILKSAVITAVLLILVPAAAMSRAGAEKTLASPQLIRAIADEISGEIAYRYTVRISEFDRIQANAGWHDAALWIKGELESMGYTDAVIEGWLSNGSTRYYTFKAPIGWRAKRAELWML
;
A
#
# COMPACT_ATOMS: atom_id res chain seq x y z
N MET A 1 23.22 -21.73 57.33
CA MET A 1 22.69 -22.25 56.04
C MET A 1 21.72 -21.29 55.38
N ILE A 2 20.80 -20.67 56.13
CA ILE A 2 19.72 -19.78 55.63
C ILE A 2 20.23 -18.48 54.99
N LEU A 3 21.30 -17.88 55.53
CA LEU A 3 21.84 -16.61 55.03
C LEU A 3 22.51 -16.73 53.63
N LYS A 4 23.13 -17.89 53.34
CA LYS A 4 23.74 -18.16 52.02
C LYS A 4 22.67 -18.34 50.94
N SER A 5 21.56 -19.01 51.27
CA SER A 5 20.42 -19.19 50.38
C SER A 5 19.72 -17.87 50.07
N ALA A 6 19.54 -16.98 51.06
CA ALA A 6 18.91 -15.68 50.84
C ALA A 6 19.73 -14.76 49.91
N VAL A 7 21.06 -14.77 50.03
CA VAL A 7 21.96 -14.01 49.16
C VAL A 7 21.98 -14.58 47.73
N ILE A 8 22.00 -15.90 47.58
CA ILE A 8 21.92 -16.56 46.26
C ILE A 8 20.59 -16.25 45.58
N THR A 9 19.47 -16.31 46.31
CA THR A 9 18.13 -15.96 45.80
C THR A 9 18.03 -14.49 45.43
N ALA A 10 18.59 -13.56 46.23
CA ALA A 10 18.61 -12.14 45.91
C ALA A 10 19.48 -11.81 44.69
N VAL A 11 20.62 -12.47 44.52
CA VAL A 11 21.49 -12.33 43.34
C VAL A 11 20.82 -12.88 42.08
N LEU A 12 20.11 -14.02 42.18
CA LEU A 12 19.29 -14.55 41.07
C LEU A 12 18.12 -13.63 40.71
N LEU A 13 17.49 -12.98 41.68
CA LEU A 13 16.39 -12.01 41.44
C LEU A 13 16.85 -10.70 40.77
N ILE A 14 18.13 -10.34 40.88
CA ILE A 14 18.70 -9.13 40.25
C ILE A 14 19.34 -9.44 38.89
N LEU A 15 19.83 -10.66 38.65
CA LEU A 15 20.46 -11.04 37.38
C LEU A 15 19.46 -11.49 36.29
N VAL A 16 18.29 -12.03 36.67
CA VAL A 16 17.27 -12.49 35.71
C VAL A 16 16.53 -11.35 34.97
N PRO A 17 16.21 -10.18 35.56
CA PRO A 17 15.61 -9.09 34.82
C PRO A 17 16.56 -8.42 33.81
N ALA A 18 17.87 -8.46 34.09
CA ALA A 18 18.89 -7.83 33.23
C ALA A 18 19.11 -8.60 31.91
N ALA A 19 18.96 -9.93 31.93
CA ALA A 19 19.06 -10.77 30.73
C ALA A 19 17.79 -10.76 29.86
N ALA A 20 16.64 -10.34 30.41
CA ALA A 20 15.37 -10.23 29.68
C ALA A 20 15.19 -8.89 28.94
N MET A 21 16.08 -7.92 29.13
CA MET A 21 16.26 -6.81 28.17
C MET A 21 16.99 -7.32 26.93
N SER A 22 16.41 -8.33 26.28
CA SER A 22 16.69 -8.58 24.88
C SER A 22 16.26 -7.30 24.16
N ARG A 23 17.25 -6.49 23.76
CA ARG A 23 17.04 -5.50 22.71
C ARG A 23 16.59 -6.34 21.52
N ALA A 24 15.27 -6.44 21.31
CA ALA A 24 14.71 -6.91 20.06
C ALA A 24 15.54 -6.22 18.98
N GLY A 25 16.38 -6.99 18.28
CA GLY A 25 17.40 -6.44 17.40
C GLY A 25 16.67 -5.53 16.43
N ALA A 26 16.85 -4.22 16.57
CA ALA A 26 16.16 -3.27 15.75
C ALA A 26 16.47 -3.65 14.30
N GLU A 27 15.43 -3.99 13.55
CA GLU A 27 15.58 -4.43 12.18
C GLU A 27 16.33 -3.34 11.42
N LYS A 28 17.42 -3.73 10.73
CA LYS A 28 18.25 -2.75 10.04
C LYS A 28 17.44 -2.13 8.91
N THR A 29 17.01 -0.90 9.11
CA THR A 29 16.21 -0.18 8.13
C THR A 29 16.99 0.00 6.83
N LEU A 30 16.34 -0.25 5.69
CA LEU A 30 16.95 -0.07 4.37
C LEU A 30 17.26 1.41 4.07
N ALA A 31 16.45 2.32 4.63
CA ALA A 31 16.61 3.76 4.49
C ALA A 31 17.42 4.36 5.65
N SER A 32 18.28 5.33 5.35
CA SER A 32 18.96 6.13 6.36
C SER A 32 17.97 7.07 7.09
N PRO A 33 18.28 7.51 8.32
CA PRO A 33 17.45 8.50 9.02
C PRO A 33 17.23 9.78 8.21
N GLN A 34 18.23 10.20 7.45
CA GLN A 34 18.15 11.36 6.56
C GLN A 34 17.17 11.13 5.40
N LEU A 35 17.19 9.95 4.79
CA LEU A 35 16.25 9.59 3.72
C LEU A 35 14.81 9.52 4.25
N ILE A 36 14.62 8.93 5.43
CA ILE A 36 13.30 8.87 6.08
C ILE A 36 12.75 10.28 6.30
N ARG A 37 13.60 11.20 6.80
CA ARG A 37 13.20 12.59 7.01
C ARG A 37 12.85 13.29 5.71
N ALA A 38 13.69 13.15 4.67
CA ALA A 38 13.43 13.74 3.37
C ALA A 38 12.09 13.26 2.77
N ILE A 39 11.79 11.96 2.88
CA ILE A 39 10.49 11.42 2.43
C ILE A 39 9.35 12.00 3.27
N ALA A 40 9.50 12.05 4.60
CA ALA A 40 8.47 12.57 5.48
C ALA A 40 8.14 14.05 5.21
N ASP A 41 9.15 14.85 4.89
CA ASP A 41 9.00 16.28 4.59
C ASP A 41 8.27 16.53 3.25
N GLU A 42 8.29 15.57 2.31
CA GLU A 42 7.63 15.66 1.00
C GLU A 42 6.22 15.05 0.96
N ILE A 43 5.82 14.27 1.98
CA ILE A 43 4.49 13.65 2.01
C ILE A 43 3.41 14.71 2.25
N SER A 44 2.43 14.77 1.34
CA SER A 44 1.27 15.66 1.45
C SER A 44 -0.04 14.89 1.48
N GLY A 45 -0.75 14.96 2.62
CA GLY A 45 -2.08 14.40 2.77
C GLY A 45 -3.13 15.10 1.89
N GLU A 46 -2.95 16.39 1.60
CA GLU A 46 -3.83 17.16 0.71
C GLU A 46 -3.74 16.67 -0.73
N ILE A 47 -2.51 16.43 -1.22
CA ILE A 47 -2.28 15.86 -2.55
C ILE A 47 -2.89 14.46 -2.64
N ALA A 48 -2.67 13.62 -1.62
CA ALA A 48 -3.26 12.28 -1.56
C ALA A 48 -4.80 12.31 -1.59
N TYR A 49 -5.42 13.24 -0.86
CA TYR A 49 -6.86 13.44 -0.88
C TYR A 49 -7.36 13.88 -2.27
N ARG A 50 -6.72 14.88 -2.88
CA ARG A 50 -7.07 15.34 -4.24
C ARG A 50 -7.02 14.21 -5.27
N TYR A 51 -5.99 13.36 -5.22
CA TYR A 51 -5.90 12.19 -6.09
C TYR A 51 -7.01 11.17 -5.83
N THR A 52 -7.37 10.97 -4.56
CA THR A 52 -8.49 10.09 -4.17
C THR A 52 -9.84 10.62 -4.69
N VAL A 53 -10.08 11.93 -4.60
CA VAL A 53 -11.27 12.55 -5.18
C VAL A 53 -11.28 12.34 -6.69
N ARG A 54 -10.18 12.68 -7.38
CA ARG A 54 -10.13 12.60 -8.83
C ARG A 54 -10.31 11.17 -9.36
N ILE A 55 -9.66 10.18 -8.75
CA ILE A 55 -9.80 8.76 -9.16
C ILE A 55 -11.21 8.21 -8.89
N SER A 56 -11.97 8.83 -7.97
CA SER A 56 -13.34 8.41 -7.65
C SER A 56 -14.38 8.85 -8.69
N GLU A 57 -14.04 9.81 -9.56
CA GLU A 57 -14.91 10.29 -10.63
C GLU A 57 -15.06 9.31 -11.80
N PHE A 58 -14.23 8.26 -11.83
CA PHE A 58 -14.25 7.23 -12.86
C PHE A 58 -15.01 5.98 -12.40
N ASP A 59 -15.83 5.40 -13.29
CA ASP A 59 -16.34 4.04 -13.11
C ASP A 59 -15.20 3.03 -13.32
N ARG A 60 -14.68 2.43 -12.24
CA ARG A 60 -13.48 1.56 -12.29
C ARG A 60 -13.77 0.07 -12.17
N ILE A 61 -14.96 -0.38 -12.58
CA ILE A 61 -15.23 -1.81 -12.73
C ILE A 61 -14.30 -2.42 -13.78
N GLN A 62 -13.92 -3.69 -13.59
CA GLN A 62 -13.00 -4.39 -14.49
C GLN A 62 -13.51 -4.40 -15.93
N ALA A 63 -12.59 -4.27 -16.89
CA ALA A 63 -12.83 -4.33 -18.33
C ALA A 63 -13.88 -3.33 -18.86
N ASN A 64 -14.07 -2.19 -18.18
CA ASN A 64 -14.95 -1.12 -18.64
C ASN A 64 -14.15 0.07 -19.21
N ALA A 65 -14.86 1.03 -19.80
CA ALA A 65 -14.24 2.24 -20.34
C ALA A 65 -13.69 3.17 -19.24
N GLY A 66 -14.40 3.36 -18.13
CA GLY A 66 -13.98 4.28 -17.07
C GLY A 66 -12.70 3.84 -16.35
N TRP A 67 -12.44 2.53 -16.24
CA TRP A 67 -11.18 1.98 -15.76
C TRP A 67 -10.03 2.39 -16.69
N HIS A 68 -10.24 2.33 -18.00
CA HIS A 68 -9.22 2.72 -18.97
C HIS A 68 -8.97 4.23 -18.96
N ASP A 69 -10.02 5.04 -18.85
CA ASP A 69 -9.92 6.50 -18.73
C ASP A 69 -9.16 6.90 -17.46
N ALA A 70 -9.40 6.19 -16.35
CA ALA A 70 -8.65 6.36 -15.11
C ALA A 70 -7.16 6.00 -15.28
N ALA A 71 -6.85 4.91 -15.98
CA ALA A 71 -5.46 4.50 -16.27
C ALA A 71 -4.73 5.52 -17.14
N LEU A 72 -5.39 6.08 -18.16
CA LEU A 72 -4.85 7.16 -19.00
C LEU A 72 -4.55 8.42 -18.18
N TRP A 73 -5.45 8.79 -17.27
CA TRP A 73 -5.22 9.92 -16.38
C TRP A 73 -4.01 9.69 -15.45
N ILE A 74 -3.92 8.52 -14.80
CA ILE A 74 -2.77 8.15 -13.95
C ILE A 74 -1.46 8.20 -14.75
N LYS A 75 -1.46 7.65 -15.97
CA LYS A 75 -0.30 7.69 -16.86
C LYS A 75 0.13 9.13 -17.13
N GLY A 76 -0.81 10.03 -17.42
CA GLY A 76 -0.53 11.45 -17.62
C GLY A 76 0.07 12.12 -16.38
N GLU A 77 -0.42 11.79 -15.18
CA GLU A 77 0.16 12.28 -13.92
C GLU A 77 1.62 11.80 -13.76
N LEU A 78 1.89 10.51 -13.99
CA LEU A 78 3.26 9.96 -13.94
C LEU A 78 4.17 10.65 -14.95
N GLU A 79 3.71 10.83 -16.19
CA GLU A 79 4.48 11.54 -17.22
C GLU A 79 4.76 12.99 -16.82
N SER A 80 3.79 13.68 -16.19
CA SER A 80 3.98 15.04 -15.67
C SER A 80 5.01 15.13 -14.54
N MET A 81 5.18 14.05 -13.77
CA MET A 81 6.21 13.92 -12.73
C MET A 81 7.59 13.55 -13.29
N GLY A 82 7.68 13.29 -14.60
CA GLY A 82 8.93 12.98 -15.30
C GLY A 82 9.20 11.49 -15.51
N TYR A 83 8.23 10.61 -15.25
CA TYR A 83 8.36 9.19 -15.60
C TYR A 83 8.24 9.01 -17.13
N THR A 84 9.24 8.39 -17.75
CA THR A 84 9.33 8.27 -19.22
C THR A 84 8.88 6.92 -19.78
N ASP A 85 8.70 5.93 -18.91
CA ASP A 85 8.42 4.53 -19.24
C ASP A 85 7.03 4.08 -18.74
N ALA A 86 6.15 5.02 -18.40
CA ALA A 86 4.79 4.73 -17.99
C ALA A 86 4.00 4.07 -19.14
N VAL A 87 3.59 2.82 -18.95
CA VAL A 87 2.83 2.03 -19.92
C VAL A 87 1.54 1.51 -19.31
N ILE A 88 0.49 1.41 -20.14
CA ILE A 88 -0.76 0.74 -19.76
C ILE A 88 -0.71 -0.66 -20.37
N GLU A 89 -0.54 -1.66 -19.52
CA GLU A 89 -0.63 -3.06 -19.95
C GLU A 89 -2.09 -3.48 -20.13
N GLY A 90 -2.33 -4.33 -21.13
CA GLY A 90 -3.68 -4.75 -21.51
C GLY A 90 -3.75 -6.22 -21.90
N TRP A 91 -4.85 -6.86 -21.51
CA TRP A 91 -5.16 -8.25 -21.82
C TRP A 91 -6.57 -8.38 -22.39
N LEU A 92 -6.81 -9.43 -23.17
CA LEU A 92 -8.08 -9.67 -23.82
C LEU A 92 -9.18 -10.01 -22.80
N SER A 93 -10.24 -9.21 -22.77
CA SER A 93 -11.38 -9.39 -21.87
C SER A 93 -12.68 -9.63 -22.65
N ASN A 94 -12.84 -10.86 -23.14
CA ASN A 94 -13.96 -11.28 -24.01
C ASN A 94 -14.99 -12.18 -23.31
N GLY A 95 -14.90 -12.37 -21.99
CA GLY A 95 -15.82 -13.25 -21.27
C GLY A 95 -15.61 -14.76 -21.50
N SER A 96 -14.58 -15.17 -22.24
CA SER A 96 -14.26 -16.58 -22.51
C SER A 96 -12.79 -16.93 -22.25
N THR A 97 -11.88 -15.97 -22.43
CA THR A 97 -10.45 -16.11 -22.17
C THR A 97 -10.20 -16.38 -20.68
N ARG A 98 -9.28 -17.31 -20.40
CA ARG A 98 -8.83 -17.64 -19.05
C ARG A 98 -7.34 -17.34 -18.89
N TYR A 99 -7.02 -16.64 -17.82
CA TYR A 99 -5.67 -16.40 -17.35
C TYR A 99 -5.45 -17.25 -16.11
N TYR A 100 -4.75 -18.36 -16.27
CA TYR A 100 -4.64 -19.40 -15.24
C TYR A 100 -6.04 -19.85 -14.76
N THR A 101 -6.36 -19.66 -13.48
CA THR A 101 -7.66 -20.00 -12.90
C THR A 101 -8.72 -18.90 -13.08
N PHE A 102 -8.33 -17.68 -13.46
CA PHE A 102 -9.21 -16.54 -13.58
C PHE A 102 -9.84 -16.45 -14.98
N LYS A 103 -11.18 -16.36 -15.04
CA LYS A 103 -11.91 -16.13 -16.29
C LYS A 103 -12.10 -14.62 -16.46
N ALA A 104 -11.54 -14.05 -17.52
CA ALA A 104 -11.64 -12.62 -17.79
C ALA A 104 -13.12 -12.23 -18.01
N PRO A 105 -13.60 -11.13 -17.39
CA PRO A 105 -14.97 -10.67 -17.61
C PRO A 105 -15.17 -10.23 -19.06
N ILE A 106 -16.42 -10.13 -19.51
CA ILE A 106 -16.71 -9.48 -20.79
C ILE A 106 -16.56 -7.97 -20.61
N GLY A 107 -15.83 -7.32 -21.51
CA GLY A 107 -15.75 -5.87 -21.51
C GLY A 107 -17.10 -5.23 -21.81
N TRP A 108 -17.41 -4.13 -21.14
CA TRP A 108 -18.70 -3.46 -21.27
C TRP A 108 -18.56 -1.94 -21.16
N ARG A 109 -19.55 -1.20 -21.65
CA ARG A 109 -19.58 0.27 -21.62
C ARG A 109 -20.98 0.75 -21.27
N ALA A 110 -21.12 1.43 -20.13
CA ALA A 110 -22.34 2.16 -19.81
C ALA A 110 -22.63 3.20 -20.89
N LYS A 111 -23.88 3.28 -21.35
CA LYS A 111 -24.34 4.34 -22.27
C LYS A 111 -25.15 5.41 -21.54
N ARG A 112 -25.91 5.03 -20.51
CA ARG A 112 -26.75 5.91 -19.69
C ARG A 112 -26.98 5.28 -18.33
N ALA A 113 -27.08 6.12 -17.29
CA ALA A 113 -27.55 5.76 -15.97
C ALA A 113 -28.33 6.96 -15.41
N GLU A 114 -29.34 6.71 -14.59
CA GLU A 114 -30.19 7.73 -13.99
C GLU A 114 -30.43 7.37 -12.53
N LEU A 115 -30.35 8.37 -11.64
CA LEU A 115 -30.77 8.25 -10.25
C LEU A 115 -32.15 8.89 -10.11
N TRP A 116 -33.11 8.11 -9.62
CA TRP A 116 -34.46 8.58 -9.34
C TRP A 116 -34.59 8.70 -7.82
N MET A 117 -34.82 9.92 -7.33
CA MET A 117 -35.10 10.13 -5.91
C MET A 117 -36.62 10.27 -5.73
N LEU A 118 -37.16 9.54 -4.76
CA LEU A 118 -38.57 9.63 -4.34
C LEU A 118 -38.71 10.64 -3.19
#